data_AF-A0AAN6U9H2-F1
#
_entry.id   AF-A0AAN6U9H2-F1
#
_cell.length_a   1.000
_cell.length_b   1.000
_cell.length_c   1.000
_cell.angle_alpha   90.00
_cell.angle_beta   90.00
_cell.angle_gamma   90.00
#
_symmetry.space_group_name_H-M   'P 1'
#
loop_
_entity.id
_entity.type
_entity.pdbx_description
1 polymer ?
#
loop_
_entity_poly.entity_id
_entity_poly.type
_entity_poly.pdbx_seq_one_letter_code
_entity_poly.pdbx_strand_id
1 'polypeptide(L)'
;MLWESGAIIEYLIETYDKDRKLSFASSSHEAYHAKQWLFFQTTGQGPYFGQAVWFTRYHPEKLTSAQNRYLNEMKRVTGVLEAHLAKQKDEHGAKDGFDGPWLVGNKLSYADLAFVPWQNYVPLVYKEAGQEFNEAEYPLVTEWLAKMNARPSVKAAMAL
;
A
#
# COMPACT_ATOMS: atom_id res chain seq x y z
N MET A 1 5.61 2.37 25.98
CA MET A 1 5.22 3.11 24.76
C MET A 1 5.40 2.15 23.59
N LEU A 2 4.34 1.92 22.81
CA LEU A 2 4.41 1.12 21.58
C LEU A 2 4.81 2.05 20.41
N TRP A 3 5.66 1.58 19.51
CA TRP A 3 6.21 2.32 18.37
C TRP A 3 6.42 1.35 17.19
N GLU A 4 6.78 1.86 16.01
CA GLU A 4 6.62 1.24 14.68
C GLU A 4 5.16 1.09 14.25
N SER A 5 4.80 1.69 13.11
CA SER A 5 3.42 1.66 12.61
C SER A 5 2.93 0.25 12.33
N GLY A 6 3.80 -0.64 11.84
CA GLY A 6 3.48 -2.06 11.65
C GLY A 6 3.11 -2.77 12.96
N ALA A 7 3.91 -2.59 14.01
CA ALA A 7 3.65 -3.17 15.32
C ALA A 7 2.40 -2.57 15.99
N ILE A 8 2.16 -1.27 15.79
CA ILE A 8 0.92 -0.61 16.25
C ILE A 8 -0.30 -1.20 15.55
N ILE A 9 -0.24 -1.42 14.23
CA ILE A 9 -1.34 -2.05 13.46
C ILE A 9 -1.61 -3.46 13.99
N GLU A 10 -0.58 -4.28 14.17
CA GLU A 10 -0.74 -5.64 14.72
C GLU A 10 -1.39 -5.62 16.10
N TYR A 11 -0.92 -4.75 17.00
CA TYR A 11 -1.51 -4.56 18.31
C TYR A 11 -2.99 -4.17 18.23
N LEU A 12 -3.33 -3.19 17.38
CA LEU A 12 -4.71 -2.72 17.24
C LEU A 12 -5.64 -3.82 16.73
N ILE A 13 -5.18 -4.60 15.75
CA ILE A 13 -5.95 -5.70 15.19
C ILE A 13 -6.16 -6.81 16.22
N GLU A 14 -5.09 -7.26 16.88
CA GLU A 14 -5.17 -8.32 17.89
C GLU A 14 -6.03 -7.89 19.09
N THR A 15 -5.94 -6.61 19.48
CA THR A 15 -6.62 -6.10 20.67
C THR A 15 -8.08 -5.75 20.40
N TYR A 16 -8.42 -5.17 19.24
CA TYR A 16 -9.73 -4.54 19.03
C TYR A 16 -10.55 -5.13 17.88
N ASP A 17 -9.95 -5.77 16.87
CA ASP A 17 -10.69 -6.34 15.75
C ASP A 17 -11.23 -7.76 16.05
N LYS A 18 -11.98 -7.91 17.14
CA LYS A 18 -12.46 -9.22 17.64
C LYS A 18 -13.41 -9.92 16.66
N ASP A 19 -14.18 -9.15 15.91
CA ASP A 19 -15.08 -9.65 14.87
C ASP A 19 -14.37 -9.93 13.54
N ARG A 20 -13.05 -9.68 13.47
CA ARG A 20 -12.23 -9.86 12.29
C ARG A 20 -12.79 -9.10 11.10
N LYS A 21 -13.13 -7.82 11.26
CA LYS A 21 -13.62 -6.96 10.18
C LYS A 21 -12.50 -6.50 9.25
N LEU A 22 -11.28 -6.35 9.76
CA LEU A 22 -10.10 -5.92 9.01
C LEU A 22 -8.96 -6.94 9.06
N SER A 23 -9.16 -8.06 9.74
CA SER A 23 -8.16 -9.11 9.91
C SER A 23 -8.70 -10.49 9.55
N PHE A 24 -7.84 -11.49 9.77
CA PHE A 24 -8.07 -12.89 9.46
C PHE A 24 -7.94 -13.73 10.74
N ALA A 25 -8.38 -14.98 10.67
CA ALA A 25 -8.26 -15.89 11.80
C ALA A 25 -6.78 -16.07 12.18
N SER A 26 -6.46 -15.93 13.47
CA SER A 26 -5.10 -16.14 13.96
C SER A 26 -4.56 -17.50 13.50
N SER A 27 -3.30 -17.51 13.04
CA SER A 27 -2.61 -18.68 12.50
C SER A 27 -3.22 -19.27 11.21
N SER A 28 -4.19 -18.61 10.57
CA SER A 28 -4.64 -19.02 9.23
C SER A 28 -3.63 -18.64 8.16
N HIS A 29 -3.75 -19.27 6.99
CA HIS A 29 -2.92 -18.94 5.83
C HIS A 29 -3.03 -17.45 5.47
N GLU A 30 -4.24 -16.90 5.47
CA GLU A 30 -4.53 -15.49 5.19
C GLU A 30 -3.88 -14.55 6.21
N ALA A 31 -3.86 -14.91 7.51
CA ALA A 31 -3.22 -14.08 8.52
C ALA A 31 -1.71 -13.94 8.28
N TYR A 32 -1.03 -15.02 7.87
CA TYR A 32 0.38 -14.95 7.51
C TYR A 32 0.63 -14.20 6.20
N HIS A 33 -0.25 -14.31 5.20
CA HIS A 33 -0.17 -13.49 3.97
C HIS A 33 -0.41 -12.01 4.23
N ALA A 34 -1.37 -11.67 5.08
CA ALA A 34 -1.63 -10.28 5.47
C ALA A 34 -0.43 -9.68 6.23
N LYS A 35 0.19 -10.48 7.10
CA LYS A 35 1.44 -10.12 7.78
C LYS A 35 2.61 -9.97 6.80
N GLN A 36 2.73 -10.84 5.80
CA GLN A 36 3.73 -10.71 4.73
C GLN A 36 3.57 -9.38 3.98
N TRP A 37 2.34 -9.00 3.61
CA TRP A 37 2.08 -7.72 2.95
C TRP A 37 2.40 -6.52 3.85
N LEU A 38 2.09 -6.59 5.13
CA LEU A 38 2.49 -5.56 6.10
C LEU A 38 4.02 -5.45 6.22
N PHE A 39 4.75 -6.57 6.22
CA PHE A 39 6.21 -6.53 6.19
C PHE A 39 6.76 -6.00 4.86
N PHE A 40 6.14 -6.33 3.73
CA PHE A 40 6.51 -5.75 2.45
C PHE A 40 6.26 -4.24 2.40
N GLN A 41 5.19 -3.77 3.04
CA GLN A 41 4.90 -2.35 3.22
C GLN A 41 5.98 -1.66 4.08
N THR A 42 6.23 -2.20 5.28
CA THR A 42 7.12 -1.57 6.28
C THR A 42 8.60 -1.67 5.93
N THR A 43 9.02 -2.69 5.18
CA THR A 43 10.44 -2.91 4.83
C THR A 43 10.76 -2.63 3.36
N GLY A 44 9.78 -2.76 2.48
CA GLY A 44 9.88 -2.42 1.07
C GLY A 44 9.38 -1.00 0.81
N GLN A 45 8.07 -0.82 0.74
CA GLN A 45 7.49 0.47 0.32
C GLN A 45 8.00 1.65 1.17
N GLY A 46 7.84 1.60 2.49
CA GLY A 46 8.12 2.71 3.39
C GLY A 46 9.55 3.25 3.25
N PRO A 47 10.59 2.44 3.48
CA PRO A 47 11.98 2.90 3.40
C PRO A 47 12.36 3.41 2.00
N TYR A 48 12.00 2.69 0.93
CA TYR A 48 12.38 3.09 -0.42
C TYR A 48 11.63 4.33 -0.91
N PHE A 49 10.36 4.51 -0.55
CA PHE A 49 9.61 5.73 -0.88
C PHE A 49 10.13 6.91 -0.07
N GLY A 50 10.52 6.69 1.19
CA GLY A 50 11.21 7.69 2.00
C GLY A 50 12.52 8.16 1.37
N GLN A 51 13.32 7.25 0.80
CA GLN A 51 14.53 7.63 0.05
C GLN A 51 14.19 8.40 -1.23
N ALA A 52 13.14 8.02 -1.96
CA ALA A 52 12.69 8.77 -3.14
C ALA A 52 12.33 10.21 -2.77
N VAL A 53 11.60 10.41 -1.67
CA VAL A 53 11.28 11.74 -1.12
C VAL A 53 12.56 12.48 -0.72
N TRP A 54 13.47 11.84 0.01
CA TRP A 54 14.72 12.45 0.48
C TRP A 54 15.56 12.99 -0.68
N PHE A 55 15.89 12.16 -1.67
CA PHE A 55 16.71 12.57 -2.81
C PHE A 55 16.00 13.52 -3.77
N THR A 56 14.65 13.55 -3.74
CA THR A 56 13.87 14.49 -4.56
C THR A 56 13.76 15.86 -3.91
N ARG A 57 13.46 15.92 -2.61
CA ARG A 57 13.09 17.16 -1.92
C ARG A 57 14.17 17.72 -1.01
N TYR A 58 14.79 16.86 -0.21
CA TYR A 58 15.52 17.30 0.98
C TYR A 58 17.04 17.24 0.82
N HIS A 59 17.55 16.33 0.00
CA HIS A 59 18.99 16.21 -0.21
C HIS A 59 19.56 17.53 -0.79
N PRO A 60 20.68 18.05 -0.23
CA PRO A 60 21.22 19.37 -0.59
C PRO A 60 21.69 19.45 -2.05
N GLU A 61 22.08 18.31 -2.62
CA GLU A 61 22.50 18.17 -4.00
C GLU A 61 21.48 17.37 -4.82
N LYS A 62 21.31 17.72 -6.10
CA LYS A 62 20.49 16.94 -7.03
C LYS A 62 21.31 15.79 -7.62
N LEU A 63 21.14 14.60 -7.04
CA LEU A 63 21.78 13.38 -7.48
C LEU A 63 20.83 12.57 -8.38
N THR A 64 20.87 12.83 -9.68
CA THR A 64 19.97 12.20 -10.67
C THR A 64 19.99 10.67 -10.62
N SER A 65 21.15 10.05 -10.38
CA SER A 65 21.27 8.59 -10.26
C SER A 65 20.52 8.04 -9.05
N ALA A 66 20.62 8.70 -7.89
CA ALA A 66 19.93 8.30 -6.67
C ALA A 66 18.42 8.54 -6.80
N GLN A 67 18.02 9.71 -7.30
CA GLN A 67 16.61 10.02 -7.56
C GLN A 67 15.97 8.97 -8.49
N ASN A 68 16.59 8.71 -9.65
CA ASN A 68 16.08 7.71 -10.59
C ASN A 68 16.03 6.30 -9.98
N ARG A 69 17.03 5.91 -9.18
CA ARG A 69 17.02 4.61 -8.48
C ARG A 69 15.76 4.45 -7.63
N TYR A 70 15.44 5.43 -6.79
CA TYR A 70 14.34 5.30 -5.84
C TYR A 70 12.97 5.56 -6.48
N LEU A 71 12.87 6.42 -7.49
CA LEU A 71 11.66 6.53 -8.31
C LEU A 71 11.38 5.20 -9.02
N ASN A 72 12.38 4.58 -9.65
CA ASN A 72 12.19 3.27 -10.28
C ASN A 72 11.77 2.18 -9.27
N GLU A 73 12.22 2.28 -8.02
CA GLU A 73 11.76 1.38 -6.96
C GLU A 73 10.29 1.63 -6.58
N MET A 74 9.82 2.88 -6.61
CA MET A 74 8.39 3.19 -6.47
C MET A 74 7.56 2.51 -7.57
N LYS A 75 7.97 2.65 -8.83
CA LYS A 75 7.37 1.93 -9.97
C LYS A 75 7.37 0.41 -9.76
N ARG A 76 8.51 -0.16 -9.33
CA ARG A 76 8.63 -1.60 -9.10
C ARG A 76 7.65 -2.08 -8.03
N VAL A 77 7.55 -1.38 -6.90
CA VAL A 77 6.61 -1.73 -5.81
C VAL A 77 5.16 -1.61 -6.28
N THR A 78 4.79 -0.55 -7.00
CA THR A 78 3.45 -0.42 -7.58
C THR A 78 3.16 -1.52 -8.59
N GLY A 79 4.14 -1.90 -9.43
CA GLY A 79 4.02 -3.03 -10.36
C GLY A 79 3.82 -4.38 -9.66
N VAL A 80 4.44 -4.60 -8.49
CA VAL A 80 4.18 -5.80 -7.68
C VAL A 80 2.73 -5.84 -7.18
N LEU A 81 2.20 -4.70 -6.73
CA LEU A 81 0.80 -4.60 -6.31
C LEU A 81 -0.15 -4.84 -7.48
N GLU A 82 0.11 -4.22 -8.64
CA GLU A 82 -0.69 -4.39 -9.86
C GLU A 82 -0.76 -5.85 -10.29
N ALA A 83 0.41 -6.52 -10.39
CA ALA A 83 0.48 -7.92 -10.78
C ALA A 83 -0.23 -8.84 -9.77
N HIS A 84 -0.13 -8.56 -8.47
CA HIS A 84 -0.82 -9.33 -7.45
C HIS A 84 -2.33 -9.11 -7.47
N LEU A 85 -2.79 -7.86 -7.61
CA LEU A 85 -4.21 -7.54 -7.72
C LEU A 85 -4.82 -8.15 -8.99
N ALA A 86 -4.07 -8.23 -10.09
CA ALA A 86 -4.51 -8.93 -11.30
C ALA A 86 -4.75 -10.42 -11.03
N LYS A 87 -3.79 -11.07 -10.36
CA LYS A 87 -3.95 -12.47 -9.94
C LYS A 87 -5.17 -12.66 -9.02
N GLN A 88 -5.36 -11.77 -8.03
CA GLN A 88 -6.53 -11.83 -7.15
C GLN A 88 -7.85 -11.63 -7.92
N LYS A 89 -7.87 -10.76 -8.93
CA LYS A 89 -9.02 -10.55 -9.80
C LYS A 89 -9.31 -11.79 -10.65
N ASP A 90 -8.30 -12.45 -11.20
CA ASP A 90 -8.49 -13.68 -11.98
C ASP A 90 -8.99 -14.84 -11.11
N GLU A 91 -8.48 -14.96 -9.88
CA GLU A 91 -8.85 -16.03 -8.94
C GLU A 91 -10.26 -15.86 -8.33
N HIS A 92 -10.78 -14.63 -8.29
CA HIS A 92 -11.97 -14.31 -7.48
C HIS A 92 -13.03 -13.44 -8.18
N GLY A 93 -12.70 -12.74 -9.27
CA GLY A 93 -13.48 -11.66 -9.88
C GLY A 93 -14.76 -12.05 -10.64
N ALA A 94 -15.10 -13.34 -10.67
CA ALA A 94 -16.36 -13.82 -11.24
C ALA A 94 -17.41 -14.21 -10.16
N LYS A 95 -17.13 -13.96 -8.88
CA LYS A 95 -18.07 -14.30 -7.79
C LYS A 95 -19.05 -13.16 -7.54
N ASP A 96 -20.33 -13.47 -7.45
CA ASP A 96 -21.36 -12.49 -7.09
C ASP A 96 -21.02 -11.80 -5.76
N GLY A 97 -21.11 -10.47 -5.74
CA GLY A 97 -20.79 -9.66 -4.56
C GLY A 97 -19.29 -9.37 -4.34
N PHE A 98 -18.43 -9.66 -5.32
CA PHE A 98 -17.01 -9.30 -5.29
C PHE A 98 -16.81 -7.77 -5.35
N ASP A 99 -16.32 -7.17 -4.27
CA ASP A 99 -15.94 -5.76 -4.20
C ASP A 99 -14.42 -5.52 -4.38
N GLY A 100 -13.66 -6.60 -4.54
CA GLY A 100 -12.20 -6.61 -4.74
C GLY A 100 -11.74 -6.23 -6.16
N PRO A 101 -10.48 -6.51 -6.54
CA PRO A 101 -9.51 -7.34 -5.82
C PRO A 101 -8.95 -6.68 -4.55
N TRP A 102 -8.64 -7.51 -3.56
CA TRP A 102 -7.97 -7.15 -2.30
C TRP A 102 -6.70 -7.98 -2.15
N LEU A 103 -5.72 -7.53 -1.36
CA LEU A 103 -4.43 -8.21 -1.26
C LEU A 103 -4.54 -9.64 -0.71
N VAL A 104 -5.49 -9.90 0.19
CA VAL A 104 -5.63 -11.20 0.84
C VAL A 104 -7.10 -11.57 1.04
N GLY A 105 -7.43 -12.84 0.81
CA GLY A 105 -8.70 -13.44 1.25
C GLY A 105 -9.95 -12.81 0.65
N ASN A 106 -9.82 -12.13 -0.50
CA ASN A 106 -10.89 -11.41 -1.16
C ASN A 106 -11.69 -10.48 -0.22
N LYS A 107 -10.98 -9.77 0.66
CA LYS A 107 -11.59 -8.84 1.60
C LYS A 107 -10.60 -7.74 1.95
N LEU A 108 -11.08 -6.50 2.01
CA LEU A 108 -10.30 -5.39 2.54
C LEU A 108 -9.82 -5.70 3.95
N SER A 109 -8.52 -5.51 4.18
CA SER A 109 -7.87 -5.77 5.46
C SER A 109 -6.90 -4.66 5.85
N TYR A 110 -6.30 -4.77 7.04
CA TYR A 110 -5.20 -3.90 7.46
C TYR A 110 -4.01 -3.96 6.49
N ALA A 111 -3.80 -5.09 5.81
CA ALA A 111 -2.71 -5.25 4.85
C ALA A 111 -2.88 -4.30 3.66
N ASP A 112 -4.12 -4.06 3.20
CA ASP A 112 -4.41 -3.12 2.13
C ASP A 112 -4.23 -1.67 2.61
N LEU A 113 -4.85 -1.34 3.75
CA LEU A 113 -4.87 0.00 4.30
C LEU A 113 -3.47 0.54 4.62
N ALA A 114 -2.52 -0.33 4.97
CA ALA A 114 -1.15 0.04 5.30
C ALA A 114 -0.41 0.74 4.13
N PHE A 115 -0.80 0.48 2.88
CA PHE A 115 -0.15 1.06 1.70
C PHE A 115 -0.72 2.44 1.31
N VAL A 116 -1.93 2.78 1.76
CA VAL A 116 -2.67 3.98 1.34
C VAL A 116 -1.85 5.27 1.50
N PRO A 117 -1.22 5.55 2.66
CA PRO A 117 -0.54 6.83 2.87
C PRO A 117 0.59 7.06 1.86
N TRP A 118 1.39 6.01 1.61
CA TRP A 118 2.52 6.09 0.69
C TRP A 118 2.12 6.02 -0.78
N GLN A 119 1.09 5.24 -1.14
CA GLN A 119 0.60 5.18 -2.52
C GLN A 119 -0.03 6.50 -2.97
N ASN A 120 -0.78 7.16 -2.10
CA ASN A 120 -1.33 8.50 -2.38
C ASN A 120 -0.23 9.55 -2.64
N TYR A 121 0.99 9.31 -2.18
CA TYR A 121 2.11 10.23 -2.36
C TYR A 121 2.88 10.03 -3.67
N VAL A 122 2.73 8.89 -4.35
CA VAL A 122 3.51 8.54 -5.54
C VAL A 122 3.46 9.62 -6.63
N PRO A 123 2.28 10.09 -7.08
CA PRO A 123 2.22 11.08 -8.16
C PRO A 123 2.90 12.40 -7.80
N LEU A 124 2.80 12.81 -6.54
CA LEU A 124 3.40 14.04 -6.05
C LEU A 124 4.94 13.97 -6.07
N VAL A 125 5.53 12.86 -5.59
CA VAL A 125 6.99 12.68 -5.59
C VAL A 125 7.55 12.67 -7.01
N TYR A 126 6.85 12.02 -7.95
CA TYR A 126 7.23 12.07 -9.37
C TYR A 126 7.20 13.50 -9.92
N LYS A 127 6.10 14.22 -9.66
CA LYS A 127 5.94 15.61 -10.10
C LYS A 127 7.06 16.51 -9.60
N GLU A 128 7.45 16.40 -8.34
CA GLU A 128 8.54 17.20 -7.75
C GLU A 128 9.92 16.78 -8.26
N ALA A 129 10.06 15.55 -8.74
CA ALA A 129 11.24 15.11 -9.47
C ALA A 129 11.27 15.59 -10.94
N GLY A 130 10.27 16.37 -11.38
CA GLY A 130 10.14 16.80 -12.76
C GLY A 130 9.74 15.68 -13.72
N GLN A 131 9.11 14.62 -13.21
CA GLN A 131 8.64 13.47 -13.98
C GLN A 131 7.13 13.29 -13.77
N GLU A 132 6.52 12.45 -14.60
CA GLU A 132 5.11 12.07 -14.45
C GLU A 132 5.01 10.59 -14.10
N PHE A 133 4.14 10.28 -13.14
CA PHE A 133 3.78 8.90 -12.84
C PHE A 133 2.59 8.50 -13.72
N ASN A 134 2.79 7.55 -14.62
CA ASN A 134 1.75 7.08 -15.52
C ASN A 134 0.81 6.10 -14.79
N GLU A 135 -0.25 6.61 -14.16
CA GLU A 135 -1.23 5.78 -13.44
C GLU A 135 -1.97 4.81 -14.38
N ALA A 136 -2.03 5.08 -15.68
CA ALA A 136 -2.68 4.20 -16.65
C ALA A 136 -1.94 2.86 -16.83
N GLU A 137 -0.68 2.75 -16.41
CA GLU A 137 0.06 1.47 -16.33
C GLU A 137 -0.40 0.59 -15.15
N TYR A 138 -1.11 1.16 -14.17
CA TYR A 138 -1.51 0.47 -12.94
C TYR A 138 -3.02 0.63 -12.66
N PRO A 139 -3.89 0.18 -13.58
CA PRO A 139 -5.34 0.37 -13.46
C PRO A 139 -5.94 -0.29 -12.21
N LEU A 140 -5.45 -1.47 -11.81
CA LEU A 140 -6.01 -2.18 -10.65
C LEU A 140 -5.58 -1.54 -9.34
N VAL A 141 -4.33 -1.07 -9.24
CA VAL A 141 -3.88 -0.29 -8.07
C VAL A 141 -4.66 1.01 -7.98
N THR A 142 -4.90 1.69 -9.11
CA THR A 142 -5.69 2.93 -9.14
C THR A 142 -7.11 2.70 -8.63
N GLU A 143 -7.78 1.65 -9.11
CA GLU A 143 -9.13 1.27 -8.64
C GLU A 143 -9.13 0.89 -7.15
N TRP A 144 -8.20 0.04 -6.73
CA TRP A 144 -8.05 -0.43 -5.35
C TRP A 144 -7.80 0.72 -4.37
N LEU A 145 -6.93 1.65 -4.74
CA LEU A 145 -6.64 2.84 -3.94
C LEU A 145 -7.85 3.78 -3.88
N ALA A 146 -8.55 3.98 -5.01
CA ALA A 146 -9.78 4.78 -5.04
C ALA A 146 -10.87 4.22 -4.13
N LYS A 147 -11.06 2.89 -4.11
CA LYS A 147 -12.01 2.21 -3.21
C LYS A 147 -11.68 2.48 -1.73
N MET A 148 -10.40 2.39 -1.35
CA MET A 148 -9.98 2.69 0.03
C MET A 148 -10.13 4.17 0.38
N ASN A 149 -9.70 5.07 -0.51
CA ASN A 149 -9.81 6.51 -0.32
C ASN A 149 -11.26 7.01 -0.29
N ALA A 150 -12.21 6.28 -0.87
CA ALA A 150 -13.63 6.62 -0.79
C ALA A 150 -14.20 6.46 0.63
N ARG A 151 -13.57 5.62 1.48
CA ARG A 151 -14.07 5.28 2.82
C ARG A 151 -13.98 6.48 3.77
N PRO A 152 -15.05 6.80 4.53
CA PRO A 152 -15.06 7.93 5.47
C PRO A 152 -13.91 7.89 6.48
N SER A 153 -13.57 6.71 7.01
CA SER A 153 -12.48 6.54 7.98
C SER A 153 -11.11 6.86 7.39
N VAL A 154 -10.88 6.50 6.12
CA VAL A 154 -9.62 6.78 5.42
C VAL A 154 -9.52 8.27 5.11
N LYS A 155 -10.60 8.89 4.62
CA LYS A 155 -10.65 10.35 4.39
C LYS A 155 -10.35 11.14 5.66
N ALA A 156 -10.95 10.75 6.79
CA ALA A 156 -10.70 11.39 8.08
C ALA A 156 -9.24 11.26 8.52
N ALA A 157 -8.63 10.08 8.33
CA ALA A 157 -7.23 9.85 8.68
C ALA A 157 -6.25 10.63 7.79
N MET A 158 -6.54 10.77 6.49
CA MET A 158 -5.68 11.47 5.52
C MET A 158 -5.83 12.99 5.52
N ALA A 159 -6.78 13.54 6.28
CA ALA A 159 -6.98 14.98 6.43
C ALA A 159 -6.15 15.61 7.58
N LEU A 160 -5.47 14.77 8.36
CA LEU A 160 -4.55 15.16 9.43
C LEU A 160 -3.16 15.50 8.86
#